data_AF-A0A9E3IPL8-F1
#
_entry.id   AF-A0A9E3IPL8-F1
#
_cell.length_a   1.000
_cell.length_b   1.000
_cell.length_c   1.000
_cell.angle_alpha   90.00
_cell.angle_beta   90.00
_cell.angle_gamma   90.00
#
_symmetry.space_group_name_H-M   'P 1'
#
loop_
_entity.id
_entity.type
_entity.pdbx_description
1 polymer ?
#
loop_
_entity_poly.entity_id
_entity_poly.type
_entity_poly.pdbx_seq_one_letter_code
_entity_poly.pdbx_strand_id
1 'polypeptide(L)'
;MEKTILIFLCAIACCISGCTSLTSFQTEEGVKATLMKLTPLGSKPEEVLALAEKKGLKNVDYNKSRGMPKTFCVVSSGKEEFIGNSYIFSEIGHHYTFPIFMTVTNVYWAFDETDHLIEIRVLKSLDGP
;
A
#
# COMPACT_ATOMS: atom_id res chain seq x y z
N MET A 1 -55.65 4.22 -20.81
CA MET A 1 -54.27 3.72 -20.68
C MET A 1 -53.34 4.84 -21.10
N GLU A 2 -52.91 5.65 -20.14
CA GLU A 2 -51.85 6.63 -20.36
C GLU A 2 -50.67 6.24 -19.49
N LYS A 3 -49.51 6.25 -20.12
CA LYS A 3 -48.26 5.62 -19.70
C LYS A 3 -47.23 6.74 -19.60
N THR A 4 -46.50 6.75 -18.48
CA THR A 4 -45.08 7.17 -18.39
C THR A 4 -44.87 8.71 -18.40
N ILE A 5 -43.91 9.35 -17.73
CA ILE A 5 -42.55 8.99 -17.29
C ILE A 5 -42.19 9.78 -16.03
N LEU A 6 -41.88 9.08 -14.94
CA LEU A 6 -41.20 9.63 -13.77
C LEU A 6 -39.73 9.84 -14.16
N ILE A 7 -39.32 11.10 -14.33
CA ILE A 7 -37.93 11.46 -14.61
C ILE A 7 -37.13 11.20 -13.33
N PHE A 8 -36.49 10.03 -13.28
CA PHE A 8 -35.45 9.73 -12.30
C PHE A 8 -34.28 10.68 -12.57
N LEU A 9 -34.15 11.69 -11.71
CA LEU A 9 -32.90 12.43 -11.52
C LEU A 9 -31.85 11.42 -11.05
N CYS A 10 -31.21 10.75 -12.01
CA CYS A 10 -29.95 10.06 -11.77
C CYS A 10 -28.96 11.11 -11.30
N ALA A 11 -28.76 11.11 -9.98
CA ALA A 11 -27.71 11.84 -9.31
C ALA A 11 -26.42 11.68 -10.10
N ILE A 12 -25.99 12.78 -10.73
CA ILE A 12 -24.60 12.99 -11.11
C ILE A 12 -23.86 13.22 -9.79
N ALA A 13 -23.77 12.18 -8.96
CA ALA A 13 -22.65 11.99 -8.07
C ALA A 13 -21.53 11.47 -8.97
N CYS A 14 -21.03 12.33 -9.85
CA CYS A 14 -19.75 12.14 -10.50
C CYS A 14 -18.76 11.92 -9.37
N CYS A 15 -18.44 10.65 -9.13
CA CYS A 15 -17.43 10.25 -8.20
C CYS A 15 -16.18 11.03 -8.60
N ILE A 16 -15.81 12.01 -7.76
CA ILE A 16 -14.46 12.56 -7.70
C ILE A 16 -13.60 11.44 -7.09
N SER A 17 -13.61 10.27 -7.72
CA SER A 17 -12.59 9.26 -7.57
C SER A 17 -11.41 9.84 -8.32
N GLY A 18 -10.73 10.81 -7.69
CA GLY A 18 -9.39 11.20 -8.09
C GLY A 18 -8.61 9.89 -8.12
N CYS A 19 -8.41 9.36 -9.32
CA CYS A 19 -7.66 8.14 -9.55
C CYS A 19 -6.23 8.51 -9.18
N THR A 20 -5.92 8.43 -7.89
CA THR A 20 -4.60 8.78 -7.38
C THR A 20 -3.71 7.66 -7.89
N SER A 21 -2.90 8.00 -8.89
CA SER A 21 -1.99 7.08 -9.54
C SER A 21 -0.90 6.72 -8.53
N LEU A 22 -0.80 5.44 -8.20
CA LEU A 22 0.25 4.89 -7.35
C LEU A 22 1.36 4.42 -8.29
N THR A 23 2.52 5.06 -8.25
CA THR A 23 3.63 4.74 -9.16
C THR A 23 4.98 4.69 -8.44
N SER A 24 5.91 3.88 -8.96
CA SER A 24 7.29 3.78 -8.45
C SER A 24 8.12 5.05 -8.64
N PHE A 25 7.67 5.98 -9.48
CA PHE A 25 8.34 7.27 -9.73
C PHE A 25 8.12 8.31 -8.62
N GLN A 26 7.08 8.15 -7.80
CA GLN A 26 6.80 9.07 -6.69
C GLN A 26 7.84 8.93 -5.58
N THR A 27 8.08 9.98 -4.78
CA THR A 27 8.91 9.86 -3.56
C THR A 27 8.26 8.88 -2.57
N GLU A 28 9.03 8.35 -1.62
CA GLU A 28 8.51 7.46 -0.58
C GLU A 28 7.33 8.11 0.18
N GLU A 29 7.45 9.41 0.48
CA GLU A 29 6.40 10.18 1.14
C GLU A 29 5.17 10.35 0.25
N GLY A 30 5.34 10.55 -1.06
CA GLY A 30 4.24 10.68 -2.01
C GLY A 30 3.46 9.37 -2.17
N VAL A 31 4.17 8.25 -2.21
CA VAL A 31 3.59 6.90 -2.18
C VAL A 31 2.85 6.70 -0.86
N LYS A 32 3.50 6.96 0.28
CA LYS A 32 2.92 6.79 1.62
C LYS A 32 1.65 7.63 1.78
N ALA A 33 1.67 8.90 1.38
CA ALA A 33 0.51 9.78 1.44
C ALA A 33 -0.65 9.28 0.55
N THR A 34 -0.34 8.71 -0.62
CA THR A 34 -1.34 8.09 -1.49
C THR A 34 -1.96 6.87 -0.82
N LEU A 35 -1.13 5.99 -0.27
CA LEU A 35 -1.59 4.79 0.42
C LEU A 35 -2.39 5.11 1.68
N MET A 36 -2.01 6.11 2.47
CA MET A 36 -2.77 6.54 3.65
C MET A 36 -4.17 7.07 3.29
N LYS A 37 -4.40 7.54 2.06
CA LYS A 37 -5.73 7.92 1.58
C LYS A 37 -6.57 6.71 1.15
N LEU A 38 -5.91 5.64 0.68
CA LEU A 38 -6.56 4.44 0.14
C LEU A 38 -6.82 3.38 1.22
N THR A 39 -5.90 3.25 2.18
CA THR A 39 -5.94 2.39 3.36
C THR A 39 -5.52 3.25 4.56
N PRO A 40 -6.43 4.03 5.14
CA PRO A 40 -6.13 4.85 6.32
C PRO A 40 -5.77 3.99 7.53
N LEU A 41 -5.14 4.61 8.55
CA LEU A 41 -4.92 3.93 9.82
C LEU A 41 -6.26 3.45 10.40
N GLY A 42 -6.26 2.25 10.99
CA GLY A 42 -7.48 1.54 11.38
C GLY A 42 -8.03 0.59 10.32
N SER A 43 -7.57 0.67 9.06
CA SER A 43 -7.98 -0.29 8.02
C SER A 43 -7.67 -1.73 8.39
N LYS A 44 -8.50 -2.64 7.88
CA LYS A 44 -8.34 -4.09 8.09
C LYS A 44 -7.40 -4.73 7.04
N PRO A 45 -6.76 -5.87 7.35
CA PRO A 45 -5.90 -6.58 6.40
C PRO A 45 -6.60 -6.88 5.06
N GLU A 46 -7.87 -7.27 5.08
CA GLU A 46 -8.66 -7.56 3.88
C GLU A 46 -8.83 -6.34 2.96
N GLU A 47 -8.91 -5.13 3.52
CA GLU A 47 -8.99 -3.89 2.73
C GLU A 47 -7.67 -3.61 2.02
N VAL A 48 -6.55 -3.88 2.71
CA VAL A 48 -5.20 -3.73 2.14
C VAL A 48 -4.96 -4.77 1.04
N LEU A 49 -5.37 -6.02 1.24
CA LEU A 49 -5.28 -7.08 0.24
C LEU A 49 -6.14 -6.75 -1.00
N ALA A 50 -7.38 -6.29 -0.78
CA ALA A 50 -8.25 -5.86 -1.88
C ALA A 50 -7.68 -4.66 -2.64
N LEU A 51 -7.03 -3.71 -1.94
CA LEU A 51 -6.31 -2.62 -2.60
C LEU A 51 -5.16 -3.16 -3.46
N ALA A 52 -4.36 -4.09 -2.91
CA ALA A 52 -3.21 -4.66 -3.61
C ALA A 52 -3.63 -5.37 -4.91
N GLU A 53 -4.70 -6.18 -4.84
CA GLU A 53 -5.30 -6.83 -6.01
C GLU A 53 -5.81 -5.80 -7.02
N LYS A 54 -6.62 -4.83 -6.57
CA LYS A 54 -7.20 -3.77 -7.43
C LYS A 54 -6.13 -2.94 -8.15
N LYS A 55 -4.98 -2.73 -7.52
CA LYS A 55 -3.85 -1.96 -8.08
C LYS A 55 -2.86 -2.83 -8.84
N GLY A 56 -3.06 -4.15 -8.87
CA GLY A 56 -2.15 -5.09 -9.53
C GLY A 56 -0.75 -5.07 -8.92
N LEU A 57 -0.64 -4.90 -7.60
CA LEU A 57 0.65 -4.90 -6.92
C LEU A 57 1.27 -6.30 -6.95
N LYS A 58 2.59 -6.37 -6.92
CA LYS A 58 3.34 -7.61 -7.08
C LYS A 58 3.83 -8.12 -5.73
N ASN A 59 4.20 -9.41 -5.69
CA ASN A 59 4.87 -10.03 -4.54
C ASN A 59 4.15 -9.78 -3.21
N VAL A 60 2.82 -9.84 -3.22
CA VAL A 60 2.01 -9.60 -2.03
C VAL A 60 2.19 -10.78 -1.07
N ASP A 61 2.67 -10.50 0.14
CA ASP A 61 2.84 -11.49 1.21
C ASP A 61 2.20 -10.98 2.50
N TYR A 62 1.44 -11.83 3.18
CA TYR A 62 0.83 -11.51 4.47
C TYR A 62 1.43 -12.39 5.55
N ASN A 63 2.31 -11.79 6.35
CA ASN A 63 2.90 -12.44 7.50
C ASN A 63 2.05 -12.22 8.76
N LYS A 64 1.40 -13.28 9.22
CA LYS A 64 0.58 -13.30 10.44
C LYS A 64 1.33 -13.73 11.70
N SER A 65 2.56 -14.22 11.58
CA SER A 65 3.30 -14.80 12.70
C SER A 65 4.20 -13.81 13.43
N ARG A 66 4.45 -12.63 12.83
CA ARG A 66 5.28 -11.57 13.41
C ARG A 66 4.93 -10.20 12.84
N GLY A 67 5.24 -9.16 13.62
CA GLY A 67 5.14 -7.76 13.18
C GLY A 67 6.13 -7.36 12.10
N MET A 68 6.00 -6.13 11.61
CA MET A 68 6.89 -5.54 10.62
C MET A 68 8.24 -5.19 11.26
N PRO A 69 9.38 -5.58 10.67
CA PRO A 69 10.70 -5.17 11.18
C PRO A 69 10.84 -3.64 11.25
N LYS A 70 11.28 -3.12 12.39
CA LYS A 70 11.48 -1.67 12.59
C LYS A 70 12.71 -1.14 11.85
N THR A 71 13.68 -1.99 11.56
CA THR A 71 14.83 -1.65 10.72
C THR A 71 15.01 -2.73 9.67
N PHE A 72 15.05 -2.33 8.41
CA PHE A 72 15.30 -3.24 7.29
C PHE A 72 16.81 -3.49 7.06
N CYS A 73 17.68 -2.72 7.73
CA CYS A 73 19.11 -2.99 7.79
C CYS A 73 19.40 -3.89 9.00
N VAL A 74 20.14 -4.97 8.78
CA VAL A 74 20.59 -5.89 9.85
C VAL A 74 21.42 -5.09 10.84
N VAL A 75 20.83 -4.78 12.00
CA VAL A 75 21.57 -4.17 13.10
C VAL A 75 22.45 -5.27 13.69
N SER A 76 23.77 -5.07 13.64
CA SER A 76 24.78 -5.97 14.21
C SER A 76 24.63 -6.23 15.72
N SER A 77 23.68 -5.56 16.38
CA SER A 77 23.45 -5.57 17.83
C SER A 77 22.41 -6.61 18.32
N GLY A 78 21.85 -7.44 17.44
CA GLY A 78 21.21 -8.71 17.84
C GLY A 78 19.83 -8.63 18.51
N LYS A 79 19.14 -7.48 18.48
CA LYS A 79 17.72 -7.38 18.86
C LYS A 79 16.90 -6.80 17.71
N GLU A 80 16.12 -7.67 17.07
CA GLU A 80 15.16 -7.26 16.04
C GLU A 80 13.92 -6.69 16.74
N GLU A 81 13.64 -5.42 16.51
CA GLU A 81 12.42 -4.77 16.98
C GLU A 81 11.34 -4.86 15.90
N PHE A 82 10.11 -5.13 16.31
CA PHE A 82 8.96 -5.24 15.41
C PHE A 82 7.89 -4.21 15.74
N ILE A 83 7.15 -3.80 14.72
CA ILE A 83 5.98 -2.93 14.80
C ILE A 83 4.75 -3.77 14.52
N GLY A 84 3.79 -3.72 15.46
CA GLY A 84 2.58 -4.52 15.38
C GLY A 84 2.81 -6.02 15.58
N ASN A 85 1.77 -6.79 15.31
CA ASN A 85 1.76 -8.25 15.46
C ASN A 85 1.77 -8.99 14.11
N SER A 86 1.35 -8.32 13.05
CA SER A 86 1.36 -8.86 11.69
C SER A 86 1.69 -7.76 10.67
N TYR A 87 2.05 -8.15 9.45
CA TYR A 87 2.26 -7.18 8.37
C TYR A 87 1.96 -7.75 6.99
N ILE A 88 1.53 -6.88 6.08
CA ILE A 88 1.47 -7.16 4.64
C ILE A 88 2.64 -6.46 3.96
N PHE A 89 3.30 -7.16 3.07
CA PHE A 89 4.34 -6.65 2.18
C PHE A 89 3.84 -6.68 0.73
N SER A 90 4.25 -5.71 -0.08
CA SER A 90 4.08 -5.76 -1.52
C SER A 90 5.10 -4.89 -2.25
N GLU A 91 5.32 -5.19 -3.52
CA GLU A 91 6.10 -4.38 -4.44
C GLU A 91 5.17 -3.51 -5.31
N ILE A 92 5.41 -2.19 -5.30
CA ILE A 92 4.69 -1.23 -6.15
C ILE A 92 5.22 -1.27 -7.58
N GLY A 93 6.54 -1.43 -7.72
CA GLY A 93 7.18 -1.63 -9.02
C GLY A 93 8.61 -1.15 -9.06
N HIS A 94 9.19 -1.25 -10.25
CA HIS A 94 10.59 -0.93 -10.53
C HIS A 94 10.69 0.36 -11.34
N HIS A 95 11.80 1.08 -11.21
CA HIS A 95 12.18 2.15 -12.13
C HIS A 95 13.69 2.13 -12.37
N TYR A 96 14.10 2.37 -13.61
CA TYR A 96 15.51 2.42 -14.01
C TYR A 96 15.98 3.88 -14.05
N THR A 97 16.99 4.22 -13.26
CA THR A 97 17.54 5.58 -13.16
C THR A 97 18.81 5.77 -14.00
N PHE A 98 19.47 4.68 -14.39
CA PHE A 98 20.64 4.62 -15.29
C PHE A 98 20.68 3.18 -15.87
N PRO A 99 21.28 2.87 -17.04
CA PRO A 99 21.14 1.55 -17.71
C PRO A 99 21.46 0.29 -16.86
N ILE A 100 22.07 0.44 -15.69
CA ILE A 100 22.45 -0.65 -14.78
C ILE A 100 21.80 -0.59 -13.39
N PHE A 101 21.18 0.53 -13.01
CA PHE A 101 20.61 0.68 -11.66
C PHE A 101 19.10 0.59 -11.72
N MET A 102 18.56 -0.43 -11.07
CA MET A 102 17.14 -0.64 -10.88
C MET A 102 16.78 -0.17 -9.48
N THR A 103 15.73 0.63 -9.34
CA THR A 103 15.20 0.98 -8.03
C THR A 103 13.87 0.26 -7.83
N VAL A 104 13.79 -0.53 -6.77
CA VAL A 104 12.59 -1.26 -6.37
C VAL A 104 11.86 -0.45 -5.31
N THR A 105 10.56 -0.23 -5.49
CA THR A 105 9.72 0.45 -4.48
C THR A 105 8.83 -0.58 -3.79
N ASN A 106 9.11 -0.80 -2.51
CA ASN A 106 8.41 -1.73 -1.64
C ASN A 106 7.53 -0.99 -0.64
N VAL A 107 6.47 -1.64 -0.20
CA VAL A 107 5.54 -1.13 0.80
C VAL A 107 5.24 -2.20 1.84
N TYR A 108 5.12 -1.75 3.08
CA TYR A 108 4.74 -2.56 4.23
C TYR A 108 3.58 -1.89 4.97
N TRP A 109 2.58 -2.67 5.34
CA TRP A 109 1.47 -2.30 6.21
C TRP A 109 1.56 -3.12 7.49
N ALA A 110 1.72 -2.47 8.64
CA ALA A 110 1.81 -3.14 9.94
C ALA A 110 0.46 -3.05 10.68
N PHE A 111 0.04 -4.17 11.28
CA PHE A 111 -1.23 -4.27 11.99
C PHE A 111 -1.01 -4.57 13.47
N ASP A 112 -1.86 -4.01 14.32
CA ASP A 112 -1.88 -4.31 15.75
C ASP A 112 -2.51 -5.69 16.06
N GLU A 113 -2.66 -6.00 17.35
CA GLU A 113 -3.23 -7.25 17.84
C GLU A 113 -4.73 -7.43 17.55
N THR A 114 -5.41 -6.36 17.13
CA THR A 114 -6.83 -6.34 16.79
C THR A 114 -7.06 -6.23 15.27
N ASP A 115 -6.03 -6.53 14.48
CA ASP A 115 -6.01 -6.45 13.03
C ASP A 115 -6.37 -5.04 12.52
N HIS A 116 -5.88 -3.99 13.18
CA HIS A 116 -6.00 -2.62 12.66
C HIS A 116 -4.65 -2.10 12.16
N LEU A 117 -4.67 -1.48 10.98
CA LEU A 117 -3.49 -0.85 10.38
C LEU A 117 -2.98 0.29 11.27
N ILE A 118 -1.75 0.17 11.77
CA ILE A 118 -1.12 1.18 12.64
C ILE A 118 0.05 1.91 11.96
N GLU A 119 0.67 1.31 10.94
CA GLU A 119 1.77 1.96 10.23
C GLU A 119 1.88 1.53 8.77
N ILE A 120 2.24 2.49 7.90
CA ILE A 120 2.65 2.25 6.52
C ILE A 120 4.10 2.71 6.35
N ARG A 121 4.93 1.83 5.80
CA ARG A 121 6.29 2.15 5.38
C ARG A 121 6.48 1.91 3.90
N VAL A 122 7.20 2.83 3.27
CA VAL A 122 7.63 2.72 1.88
C VAL A 122 9.14 2.71 1.89
N LEU A 123 9.73 1.78 1.15
CA LEU A 123 11.18 1.64 1.05
C LEU A 123 11.56 1.60 -0.44
N LYS A 124 12.48 2.46 -0.84
CA LYS A 124 13.17 2.38 -2.12
C LYS A 124 14.55 1.81 -1.91
N SER A 125 14.82 0.68 -2.54
CA SER A 125 16.14 0.06 -2.58
C SER A 125 16.70 0.15 -3.98
N LEU A 126 17.96 0.59 -4.09
CA LEU A 126 18.75 0.43 -5.30
C LEU A 126 19.20 -1.03 -5.37
N ASP A 127 18.79 -1.70 -6.44
CA ASP A 127 19.27 -2.99 -6.87
C ASP A 127 20.22 -2.76 -8.05
N GLY A 128 21.45 -3.20 -7.90
CA GLY A 128 22.54 -3.05 -8.87
C GLY A 128 23.59 -4.14 -8.65
N PRO A 129 24.35 -4.50 -9.69
CA PRO A 129 25.43 -5.49 -9.58
C PRO A 129 26.54 -5.06 -8.60
#